data_AF-A0A2M6WUC0-F1
#
_entry.id   AF-A0A2M6WUC0-F1
#
_cell.length_a   1.000
_cell.length_b   1.000
_cell.length_c   1.000
_cell.angle_alpha   90.00
_cell.angle_beta   90.00
_cell.angle_gamma   90.00
#
_symmetry.space_group_name_H-M   'P 1'
#
loop_
_entity.id
_entity.type
_entity.pdbx_description
1 polymer ?
#
loop_
_entity_poly.entity_id
_entity_poly.type
_entity_poly.pdbx_seq_one_letter_code
_entity_poly.pdbx_strand_id
1 'polypeptide(L)'
;MLIKDIQLVEYIRKLEKNNLSLLSVSVHPNAKTNDIKILSTGLKINITATPADGEANKAVIKLLAKQTGIAKSHFCIIRGLTSRTKLIKVEL
;
A
#
# COMPACT_ATOMS: atom_id res chain seq x y z
N MET A 1 -15.30 11.22 0.75
CA MET A 1 -14.52 10.03 1.15
C MET A 1 -15.26 8.82 0.60
N LEU A 2 -14.63 8.00 -0.25
CA LEU A 2 -15.30 6.86 -0.86
C LEU A 2 -15.38 5.72 0.18
N ILE A 3 -16.41 4.86 0.11
CA ILE A 3 -16.60 3.72 1.03
C ILE A 3 -15.34 2.82 1.11
N LYS A 4 -14.60 2.70 0.00
CA LYS A 4 -13.33 1.97 -0.08
C LYS A 4 -12.22 2.54 0.82
N ASP A 5 -12.16 3.86 0.99
CA ASP A 5 -11.13 4.52 1.79
C ASP A 5 -11.29 4.17 3.28
N ILE A 6 -12.54 4.09 3.76
CA ILE A 6 -12.87 3.73 5.15
C ILE A 6 -12.43 2.30 5.47
N GLN A 7 -12.77 1.35 4.59
CA GLN A 7 -12.40 -0.06 4.76
C GLN A 7 -10.88 -0.28 4.80
N LEU A 8 -10.12 0.48 4.02
CA LEU A 8 -8.65 0.41 4.03
C LEU A 8 -8.06 0.93 5.35
N VAL A 9 -8.59 2.04 5.87
CA VAL A 9 -8.14 2.59 7.16
C VAL A 9 -8.45 1.63 8.31
N GLU A 10 -9.65 1.04 8.33
CA GLU A 10 -10.02 0.03 9.32
C GLU A 10 -9.13 -1.21 9.26
N TYR A 11 -8.77 -1.65 8.05
CA TYR A 11 -7.84 -2.77 7.87
C TYR A 11 -6.46 -2.49 8.47
N ILE A 12 -5.89 -1.30 8.21
CA ILE A 12 -4.58 -0.91 8.75
C ILE A 12 -4.63 -0.79 10.29
N ARG A 13 -5.66 -0.14 10.83
CA ARG A 13 -5.86 -0.02 12.29
C ARG A 13 -6.04 -1.38 12.96
N LYS A 14 -6.72 -2.32 12.30
CA LYS A 14 -6.88 -3.68 12.82
C LYS A 14 -5.53 -4.39 12.89
N LEU A 15 -4.68 -4.25 11.88
CA LEU A 15 -3.34 -4.85 11.85
C LEU A 15 -2.44 -4.32 12.98
N GLU A 16 -2.45 -3.01 13.21
CA GLU A 16 -1.73 -2.37 14.33
C GLU A 16 -2.15 -2.92 15.70
N LYS A 17 -3.47 -3.03 15.95
CA LYS A 17 -4.00 -3.61 17.20
C LYS A 17 -3.55 -5.05 17.45
N ASN A 18 -3.17 -5.78 16.41
CA ASN A 18 -2.65 -7.15 16.52
C ASN A 18 -1.12 -7.20 16.65
N ASN A 19 -0.45 -6.07 16.91
CA ASN A 19 1.02 -5.93 16.86
C ASN A 19 1.63 -6.36 15.51
N LEU A 20 0.82 -6.37 14.45
CA LEU A 20 1.18 -6.82 13.11
C LEU A 20 1.17 -5.62 12.17
N SER A 21 2.08 -4.68 12.39
CA SER A 21 2.21 -3.44 11.62
C SER A 21 2.76 -3.64 10.19
N LEU A 22 2.55 -4.81 9.59
CA LEU A 22 3.12 -5.22 8.32
C LEU A 22 2.03 -5.46 7.28
N LEU A 23 2.08 -4.70 6.19
CA LEU A 23 1.23 -4.84 5.03
C LEU A 23 1.97 -5.61 3.94
N SER A 24 1.44 -6.79 3.58
CA SER A 24 1.82 -7.45 2.33
C SER A 24 1.12 -6.76 1.17
N VAL A 25 1.89 -6.27 0.20
CA VAL A 25 1.41 -5.44 -0.91
C VAL A 25 1.89 -6.02 -2.24
N SER A 26 0.94 -6.44 -3.07
CA SER A 26 1.20 -6.90 -4.44
C SER A 26 0.98 -5.77 -5.44
N VAL A 27 2.07 -5.24 -5.96
CA VAL A 27 2.10 -4.11 -6.90
C VAL A 27 1.95 -4.59 -8.33
N HIS A 28 0.99 -4.02 -9.03
CA HIS A 28 0.69 -4.27 -10.44
C HIS A 28 0.92 -2.95 -11.21
N PRO A 29 2.13 -2.77 -11.79
CA PRO A 29 2.45 -1.59 -12.58
C PRO A 29 1.76 -1.61 -13.95
N ASN A 30 1.79 -0.47 -14.65
CA ASN A 30 1.14 -0.28 -15.96
C ASN A 30 -0.37 -0.58 -15.97
N ALA A 31 -1.04 -0.39 -14.83
CA ALA A 31 -2.48 -0.50 -14.76
C ALA A 31 -3.16 0.70 -15.43
N LYS A 32 -4.42 0.52 -15.87
CA LYS A 32 -5.22 1.61 -16.46
C LYS A 32 -5.54 2.72 -15.46
N THR A 33 -5.63 2.39 -14.17
CA THR A 33 -5.97 3.31 -13.10
C THR A 33 -5.21 2.97 -11.82
N ASN A 34 -5.07 3.97 -10.93
CA ASN A 34 -4.52 3.79 -9.59
C ASN A 34 -5.66 3.36 -8.63
N ASP A 35 -5.59 2.15 -8.07
CA ASP A 35 -6.62 1.61 -7.17
C ASP A 35 -5.98 0.61 -6.18
N ILE A 36 -6.51 0.59 -4.96
CA ILE A 36 -6.12 -0.36 -3.91
C ILE A 36 -7.28 -1.32 -3.67
N LYS A 37 -6.98 -2.62 -3.66
CA LYS A 37 -7.92 -3.69 -3.33
C LYS A 37 -7.40 -4.47 -2.14
N ILE A 38 -8.28 -4.71 -1.18
CA ILE A 38 -8.00 -5.59 -0.05
C ILE A 38 -8.30 -7.02 -0.49
N LEU A 39 -7.32 -7.92 -0.34
CA LEU A 39 -7.44 -9.36 -0.59
C LEU A 39 -7.26 -10.11 0.74
N SER A 40 -7.61 -11.40 0.75
CA SER A 40 -7.39 -12.27 1.92
C SER A 40 -5.92 -12.40 2.31
N THR A 41 -5.00 -12.27 1.35
CA THR A 41 -3.55 -12.44 1.53
C THR A 41 -2.78 -11.12 1.69
N GLY A 42 -3.46 -9.97 1.62
CA GLY A 42 -2.83 -8.64 1.71
C GLY A 42 -3.50 -7.61 0.80
N LEU A 43 -2.79 -6.56 0.44
CA LEU A 43 -3.26 -5.51 -0.47
C LEU A 43 -2.79 -5.77 -1.90
N LYS A 44 -3.67 -5.59 -2.87
CA LYS A 44 -3.31 -5.47 -4.28
C LYS A 44 -3.39 -4.02 -4.69
N ILE A 45 -2.27 -3.50 -5.17
CA ILE A 45 -2.15 -2.10 -5.59
C ILE A 45 -1.89 -2.07 -7.08
N ASN A 46 -2.83 -1.48 -7.81
CA ASN A 46 -2.67 -1.18 -9.22
C ASN A 46 -2.12 0.24 -9.34
N ILE A 47 -1.02 0.41 -10.06
CA ILE A 47 -0.45 1.72 -10.34
C ILE A 47 -0.28 1.91 -11.85
N THR A 48 -0.53 3.12 -12.31
CA THR A 48 -0.25 3.54 -13.69
C THR A 48 1.25 3.75 -13.92
N ALA A 49 2.03 3.92 -12.84
CA ALA A 49 3.47 4.12 -12.91
C ALA A 49 4.20 2.88 -13.43
N THR A 50 5.29 3.12 -14.15
CA THR A 50 6.18 2.08 -14.66
C THR A 50 7.00 1.49 -13.50
N PRO A 51 7.48 0.24 -13.63
CA PRO A 51 8.31 -0.40 -12.60
C PRO A 51 9.76 0.11 -12.55
N ALA A 52 10.13 1.09 -13.40
CA ALA A 52 11.50 1.60 -13.49
C ALA A 52 11.91 2.39 -12.23
N ASP A 53 13.17 2.20 -11.81
CA ASP A 53 13.91 3.00 -10.81
C ASP A 53 13.12 3.53 -9.61
N GLY A 54 12.38 2.66 -8.93
CA GLY A 54 11.71 3.01 -7.67
C GLY A 54 10.52 3.96 -7.80
N GLU A 55 10.11 4.34 -9.02
CA GLU A 55 8.88 5.11 -9.24
C GLU A 55 7.65 4.32 -8.76
N ALA A 56 7.67 3.00 -8.93
CA ALA A 56 6.65 2.12 -8.35
C ALA A 56 6.62 2.15 -6.80
N ASN A 57 7.76 2.36 -6.13
CA ASN A 57 7.82 2.46 -4.66
C ASN A 57 7.15 3.77 -4.21
N LYS A 58 7.55 4.89 -4.84
CA LYS A 58 7.01 6.22 -4.55
C LYS A 58 5.50 6.28 -4.84
N ALA A 59 5.07 5.72 -5.97
CA ALA A 59 3.66 5.68 -6.36
C ALA A 59 2.80 4.90 -5.35
N VAL A 60 3.29 3.75 -4.86
CA VAL A 60 2.59 2.95 -3.84
C VAL A 60 2.43 3.74 -2.54
N ILE A 61 3.51 4.32 -2.01
CA ILE A 61 3.45 5.09 -0.76
C ILE A 61 2.54 6.31 -0.93
N LYS A 62 2.62 7.00 -2.07
CA LYS A 62 1.77 8.15 -2.38
C LYS A 62 0.29 7.76 -2.45
N LEU A 63 -0.03 6.62 -3.05
CA LEU A 63 -1.40 6.13 -3.15
C LEU A 63 -1.95 5.71 -1.79
N LEU A 64 -1.16 4.97 -1.00
CA LEU A 64 -1.52 4.58 0.36
C LEU A 64 -1.81 5.81 1.22
N ALA A 65 -0.88 6.76 1.29
CA ALA A 65 -1.05 7.99 2.06
C ALA A 65 -2.29 8.79 1.63
N LYS A 66 -2.56 8.86 0.32
CA LYS A 66 -3.74 9.58 -0.20
C LYS A 66 -5.06 8.91 0.20
N GLN A 67 -5.14 7.58 0.15
CA GLN A 67 -6.37 6.86 0.47
C GLN A 67 -6.61 6.71 1.97
N THR A 68 -5.55 6.60 2.77
CA THR A 68 -5.67 6.41 4.21
C THR A 68 -5.67 7.72 4.99
N GLY A 69 -5.16 8.80 4.40
CA GLY A 69 -4.90 10.07 5.09
C GLY A 69 -3.68 10.03 6.02
N ILE A 70 -2.93 8.92 6.05
CA ILE A 70 -1.74 8.75 6.88
C ILE A 70 -0.53 9.38 6.17
N ALA A 71 0.34 10.08 6.90
CA ALA A 71 1.54 10.66 6.30
C ALA A 71 2.46 9.61 5.66
N LYS A 72 3.13 9.97 4.56
CA LYS A 72 4.04 9.07 3.83
C LYS A 72 5.19 8.53 4.68
N SER A 73 5.64 9.30 5.68
CA SER A 73 6.72 8.95 6.61
C SER A 73 6.41 7.71 7.45
N HIS A 74 5.13 7.44 7.69
CA HIS A 74 4.66 6.27 8.43
C HIS A 74 4.73 4.98 7.62
N PHE A 75 4.95 5.05 6.29
CA PHE A 75 5.06 3.88 5.43
C PHE A 75 6.53 3.61 5.10
N CYS A 76 7.04 2.48 5.56
CA CYS A 76 8.41 2.03 5.26
C CYS A 76 8.39 0.70 4.51
N ILE A 77 9.01 0.65 3.33
CA ILE A 77 9.15 -0.62 2.59
C ILE A 77 10.31 -1.40 3.21
N ILE A 78 9.99 -2.48 3.91
CA ILE A 78 10.99 -3.32 4.59
C ILE A 78 11.51 -4.46 3.71
N ARG A 79 10.71 -4.91 2.73
CA ARG A 79 11.12 -5.96 1.76
C ARG A 79 10.47 -5.74 0.40
N GLY A 80 11.10 -6.28 -0.63
CA GLY A 80 10.54 -6.32 -1.99
C GLY A 80 10.79 -5.07 -2.83
N LEU A 81 11.87 -4.33 -2.59
CA LEU A 81 12.22 -3.13 -3.37
C LEU A 81 12.34 -3.42 -4.88
N THR A 82 12.80 -4.62 -5.24
CA THR A 82 12.94 -5.10 -6.62
C THR A 82 11.84 -6.08 -7.05
N SER A 83 10.91 -6.40 -6.14
CA SER A 83 9.84 -7.38 -6.38
C SER A 83 8.48 -6.71 -6.56
N ARG A 84 7.58 -7.40 -7.26
CA ARG A 84 6.16 -7.01 -7.34
C ARG A 84 5.48 -7.13 -5.98
N THR A 85 5.93 -8.06 -5.14
CA THR A 85 5.42 -8.22 -3.77
C THR A 85 6.32 -7.48 -2.80
N LYS A 86 5.72 -6.55 -2.06
CA LYS A 86 6.37 -5.65 -1.10
C LYS A 86 5.82 -5.90 0.28
N LEU A 87 6.67 -5.77 1.27
CA LEU A 87 6.25 -5.76 2.66
C LEU A 87 6.47 -4.35 3.19
N ILE A 88 5.38 -3.70 3.59
CA ILE A 88 5.38 -2.30 4.02
C ILE A 88 5.04 -2.27 5.50
N LYS A 89 5.95 -1.75 6.33
CA LYS A 89 5.68 -1.43 7.72
C LYS A 89 4.89 -0.13 7.78
N VAL A 90 3.85 -0.10 8.62
CA VAL A 90 3.09 1.12 8.94
C VAL A 90 3.25 1.46 10.41
N GLU A 91 3.71 2.65 10.71
CA GLU A 91 3.80 3.16 12.09
C GLU A 91 2.74 4.25 12.25
N LEU A 92 1.66 3.96 12.97
CA LEU A 92 0.55 4.90 13.17
C LEU A 92 0.76 5.80 14.39
#